data_AF-A0A061RS70-F1
#
_entry.id   AF-A0A061RS70-F1
#
_cell.length_a   1.000
_cell.length_b   1.000
_cell.length_c   1.000
_cell.angle_alpha   90.00
_cell.angle_beta   90.00
_cell.angle_gamma   90.00
#
_symmetry.space_group_name_H-M   'P 1'
#
loop_
_entity.id
_entity.type
_entity.pdbx_description
1 polymer ?
#
loop_
_entity_poly.entity_id
_entity_poly.type
_entity_poly.pdbx_seq_one_letter_code
_entity_poly.pdbx_strand_id
1 'polypeptide(L)'
;MHTDKFRARWTIGGVNICLRHPVWGKWVAHGALMTLGWGVAIPSGVLVARTIRDKDPLWFHLHRSLNYFGLACALAGWIIALVEFRPISIVGLGDVLTDLHAVLGLIVLPMGILQPINAVLRPKKDDGRRWIWNLVHIGIGRLSLLLGLISVFSGFFLLRDRESCPESWPVIVFGAWVGFLALVWVLLEVRNLSRTESNPIPRNSVAAETVKKIIHDDTESVDASFGR
;
A
#
# COMPACT_ATOMS: atom_id res chain seq x y z
N MET A 1 28.07 19.88 3.27
CA MET A 1 26.85 19.62 2.48
C MET A 1 25.81 20.59 2.98
N HIS A 2 25.54 21.65 2.21
CA HIS A 2 24.67 22.75 2.64
C HIS A 2 23.26 22.22 2.90
N THR A 3 22.81 22.35 4.14
CA THR A 3 21.41 22.18 4.55
C THR A 3 20.63 23.38 4.02
N ASP A 4 20.43 23.45 2.70
CA ASP A 4 19.65 24.50 2.08
C ASP A 4 18.18 24.30 2.46
N LYS A 5 17.80 24.86 3.61
CA LYS A 5 16.40 25.07 3.97
C LYS A 5 15.75 25.81 2.81
N PHE A 6 14.71 25.23 2.20
CA PHE A 6 14.14 25.71 0.93
C PHE A 6 13.37 27.05 1.03
N ARG A 7 13.65 27.88 2.05
CA ARG A 7 13.09 29.22 2.25
C ARG A 7 13.99 30.08 3.14
N ALA A 8 14.45 31.21 2.63
CA ALA A 8 14.92 32.29 3.50
C ALA A 8 13.70 32.85 4.26
N ARG A 9 13.73 32.75 5.59
CA ARG A 9 12.72 33.39 6.46
C ARG A 9 13.07 34.86 6.58
N TRP A 10 12.23 35.74 6.06
CA TRP A 10 12.38 37.19 6.24
C TRP A 10 11.34 37.68 7.23
N THR A 11 11.77 38.43 8.24
CA THR A 11 10.86 39.17 9.14
C THR A 11 10.83 40.63 8.71
N ILE A 12 9.73 41.05 8.08
CA ILE A 12 9.47 42.47 7.78
C ILE A 12 8.39 42.95 8.75
N GLY A 13 8.72 43.89 9.63
CA GLY A 13 7.76 44.44 10.60
C GLY A 13 7.14 43.43 11.57
N GLY A 14 7.84 42.32 11.86
CA GLY A 14 7.33 41.22 12.71
C GLY A 14 6.51 40.16 11.96
N VAL A 15 6.26 40.34 10.66
CA VAL A 15 5.58 39.35 9.81
C VAL A 15 6.61 38.44 9.14
N ASN A 16 6.44 37.12 9.30
CA ASN A 16 7.26 36.13 8.62
C ASN A 16 6.81 35.98 7.15
N ILE A 17 7.66 36.39 6.21
CA ILE A 17 7.45 36.21 4.78
C ILE A 17 8.22 34.97 4.32
N CYS A 18 7.51 34.07 3.64
CA CYS A 18 8.00 32.74 3.26
C CYS A 18 7.94 32.59 1.73
N LEU A 19 9.01 32.95 1.02
CA LEU A 19 9.10 32.92 -0.45
C LEU A 19 9.44 31.51 -0.98
N ARG A 20 8.64 30.96 -1.90
CA ARG A 20 8.85 29.60 -2.42
C ARG A 20 10.05 29.54 -3.38
N HIS A 21 10.98 28.62 -3.14
CA HIS A 21 12.07 28.32 -4.07
C HIS A 21 11.52 27.74 -5.40
N PRO A 22 12.12 28.01 -6.57
CA PRO A 22 11.62 27.55 -7.87
C PRO A 22 11.44 26.03 -7.99
N VAL A 23 12.18 25.22 -7.23
CA VAL A 23 12.05 23.75 -7.23
C VAL A 23 10.89 23.23 -6.37
N TRP A 24 10.27 24.09 -5.56
CA TRP A 24 9.16 23.74 -4.66
C TRP A 24 7.99 23.07 -5.38
N GLY A 25 7.66 23.57 -6.58
CA GLY A 25 6.58 23.00 -7.38
C GLY A 25 6.79 21.52 -7.70
N LYS A 26 8.04 21.09 -7.89
CA LYS A 26 8.38 19.70 -8.21
C LYS A 26 8.23 18.78 -7.00
N TRP A 27 8.61 19.25 -5.81
CA TRP A 27 8.37 18.54 -4.54
C TRP A 27 6.88 18.34 -4.29
N VAL A 28 6.09 19.40 -4.46
CA VAL A 28 4.62 19.34 -4.31
C VAL A 28 4.00 18.41 -5.35
N ALA A 29 4.40 18.51 -6.62
CA ALA A 29 3.88 17.65 -7.68
C ALA A 29 4.18 16.17 -7.42
N HIS A 30 5.43 15.85 -7.05
CA HIS A 30 5.82 14.50 -6.63
C HIS A 30 4.96 14.01 -5.46
N GLY A 31 4.90 14.77 -4.36
CA GLY A 31 4.15 14.40 -3.16
C GLY A 31 2.66 14.23 -3.42
N ALA A 32 2.05 15.12 -4.21
CA ALA A 32 0.64 15.04 -4.57
C ALA A 32 0.34 13.79 -5.42
N LEU A 33 1.14 13.51 -6.44
CA LEU A 33 0.98 12.33 -7.29
C LEU A 33 1.17 11.03 -6.51
N MET A 34 2.17 10.97 -5.62
CA MET A 34 2.39 9.81 -4.75
C MET A 34 1.25 9.61 -3.75
N THR A 35 0.72 10.70 -3.17
CA THR A 35 -0.41 10.64 -2.25
C THR A 35 -1.68 10.19 -2.96
N LEU A 36 -1.97 10.72 -4.15
CA LEU A 36 -3.11 10.29 -4.96
C LEU A 36 -3.00 8.81 -5.35
N GLY A 37 -1.81 8.36 -5.73
CA GLY A 37 -1.55 6.97 -6.12
C GLY A 37 -1.60 5.99 -4.94
N TRP A 38 -0.58 6.06 -4.08
CA TRP A 38 -0.37 5.13 -2.96
C TRP A 38 -1.22 5.43 -1.74
N GLY A 39 -1.59 6.69 -1.52
CA GLY A 39 -2.35 7.13 -0.36
C GLY A 39 -3.87 7.05 -0.54
N VAL A 40 -4.39 7.12 -1.77
CA VAL A 40 -5.84 7.20 -2.03
C VAL A 40 -6.33 6.14 -3.01
N ALA A 41 -5.88 6.16 -4.26
CA ALA A 41 -6.46 5.35 -5.34
C ALA A 41 -6.24 3.84 -5.15
N ILE A 42 -4.99 3.42 -4.92
CA ILE A 42 -4.65 2.01 -4.67
C ILE A 42 -5.36 1.46 -3.43
N PRO A 43 -5.29 2.11 -2.24
CA PRO A 43 -6.03 1.66 -1.06
C PRO A 43 -7.53 1.55 -1.31
N SER A 44 -8.12 2.51 -2.02
CA SER A 44 -9.54 2.47 -2.39
C SER A 44 -9.86 1.27 -3.28
N GLY A 45 -9.02 0.98 -4.28
CA GLY A 45 -9.16 -0.20 -5.14
C GLY A 45 -9.09 -1.51 -4.36
N VAL A 46 -8.20 -1.61 -3.37
CA VAL A 46 -8.12 -2.77 -2.48
C VAL A 46 -9.37 -2.88 -1.59
N LEU A 47 -9.86 -1.76 -1.04
CA LEU A 47 -11.07 -1.75 -0.22
C LEU A 47 -12.32 -2.15 -1.03
N VAL A 48 -12.43 -1.70 -2.28
CA VAL A 48 -13.50 -2.12 -3.21
C VAL A 48 -13.49 -3.64 -3.42
N ALA A 49 -12.33 -4.22 -3.70
CA ALA A 49 -12.20 -5.67 -3.89
C ALA A 49 -12.57 -6.48 -2.64
N ARG A 50 -12.54 -5.85 -1.46
CA ARG A 50 -12.91 -6.46 -0.18
C ARG A 50 -14.39 -6.26 0.18
N THR A 51 -14.97 -5.11 -0.17
CA THR A 51 -16.32 -4.71 0.27
C THR A 51 -17.43 -5.27 -0.60
N ILE A 52 -17.23 -5.31 -1.92
CA ILE A 52 -18.28 -5.66 -2.89
C ILE A 52 -17.87 -6.84 -3.78
N ARG A 53 -17.06 -7.77 -3.25
CA ARG A 53 -16.48 -8.91 -3.98
C ARG A 53 -17.54 -9.84 -4.60
N ASP A 54 -18.75 -9.83 -4.05
CA ASP A 54 -19.93 -10.55 -4.53
C ASP A 54 -20.50 -10.00 -5.84
N LYS A 55 -20.18 -8.75 -6.21
CA LYS A 55 -20.71 -8.08 -7.41
C LYS A 55 -19.78 -8.26 -8.62
N ASP A 56 -19.68 -9.48 -9.16
CA ASP A 56 -18.94 -9.78 -10.40
C ASP A 56 -19.73 -9.25 -11.63
N PRO A 57 -19.13 -8.53 -12.62
CA PRO A 57 -17.72 -8.14 -12.74
C PRO A 57 -17.38 -6.74 -12.18
N LEU A 58 -18.34 -6.05 -11.56
CA LEU A 58 -18.19 -4.65 -11.10
C LEU A 58 -17.00 -4.47 -10.16
N TRP A 59 -16.84 -5.32 -9.14
CA TRP A 59 -15.72 -5.21 -8.20
C TRP A 59 -14.37 -5.31 -8.91
N PHE A 60 -14.28 -6.18 -9.91
CA PHE A 60 -13.04 -6.45 -10.64
C PHE A 60 -12.68 -5.25 -11.52
N HIS A 61 -13.66 -4.67 -12.21
CA HIS A 61 -13.45 -3.45 -13.00
C HIS A 61 -13.06 -2.27 -12.12
N LEU A 62 -13.77 -2.01 -11.03
CA LEU A 62 -13.45 -0.89 -10.14
C LEU A 62 -12.08 -1.07 -9.47
N HIS A 63 -11.78 -2.26 -8.95
CA HIS A 63 -10.46 -2.58 -8.41
C HIS A 63 -9.36 -2.30 -9.42
N ARG A 64 -9.51 -2.83 -10.64
CA ARG A 64 -8.53 -2.68 -11.71
C ARG A 64 -8.36 -1.22 -12.13
N SER A 65 -9.45 -0.48 -12.35
CA SER A 65 -9.41 0.92 -12.77
C SER A 65 -8.74 1.82 -11.73
N LEU A 66 -9.08 1.65 -10.45
CA LEU A 66 -8.47 2.41 -9.35
C LEU A 66 -6.98 2.11 -9.20
N ASN A 67 -6.59 0.84 -9.32
CA ASN A 67 -5.17 0.46 -9.22
C ASN A 67 -4.37 0.96 -10.42
N TYR A 68 -4.89 0.90 -11.65
CA TYR A 68 -4.18 1.46 -12.81
C TYR A 68 -4.05 2.98 -12.73
N PHE A 69 -5.13 3.68 -12.34
CA PHE A 69 -5.06 5.12 -12.12
C PHE A 69 -4.02 5.47 -11.05
N GLY A 70 -4.07 4.78 -9.91
CA GLY A 70 -3.13 5.01 -8.83
C GLY A 70 -1.68 4.70 -9.22
N LEU A 71 -1.45 3.63 -9.99
CA LEU A 71 -0.12 3.28 -10.49
C LEU A 71 0.39 4.29 -11.52
N ALA A 72 -0.49 4.85 -12.37
CA ALA A 72 -0.11 5.91 -13.31
C ALA A 72 0.32 7.19 -12.58
N CYS A 73 -0.44 7.61 -11.56
CA CYS A 73 -0.04 8.73 -10.70
C CYS A 73 1.29 8.44 -10.00
N ALA A 74 1.43 7.25 -9.39
CA ALA A 74 2.67 6.86 -8.70
C ALA A 74 3.87 6.83 -9.64
N LEU A 75 3.72 6.31 -10.86
CA LEU A 75 4.78 6.29 -11.88
C LEU A 75 5.19 7.71 -12.28
N ALA A 76 4.24 8.60 -12.53
CA ALA A 76 4.54 10.01 -12.85
C ALA A 76 5.27 10.71 -11.70
N GLY A 77 4.80 10.51 -10.46
CA GLY A 77 5.48 11.03 -9.26
C GLY A 77 6.89 10.46 -9.11
N TRP A 78 7.07 9.17 -9.38
CA TRP A 78 8.38 8.51 -9.26
C TRP A 78 9.38 9.01 -10.31
N ILE A 79 8.92 9.25 -11.56
CA ILE A 79 9.76 9.85 -12.60
C ILE A 79 10.24 11.23 -12.17
N ILE A 80 9.38 12.06 -11.58
CA ILE A 80 9.79 13.36 -11.03
C ILE A 80 10.90 13.16 -9.99
N ALA A 81 10.75 12.22 -9.06
CA ALA A 81 11.77 11.97 -8.05
C ALA A 81 13.10 11.51 -8.64
N LEU A 82 13.08 10.59 -9.61
CA LEU A 82 14.29 10.12 -10.27
C LEU A 82 15.05 11.23 -10.98
N VAL A 83 14.34 12.08 -11.72
CA VAL A 83 14.95 13.14 -12.53
C VAL A 83 15.45 14.30 -11.64
N GLU A 84 14.64 14.72 -10.68
CA GLU A 84 14.85 15.96 -9.93
C GLU A 84 15.63 15.75 -8.63
N PHE A 85 15.39 14.62 -7.95
CA PHE A 85 15.96 14.37 -6.61
C PHE A 85 17.05 13.31 -6.63
N ARG A 86 17.18 12.56 -7.73
CA ARG A 86 18.22 11.55 -7.96
C ARG A 86 18.45 10.64 -6.74
N PRO A 87 17.39 9.98 -6.21
CA PRO A 87 17.44 9.23 -4.96
C PRO A 87 18.57 8.20 -4.93
N ILE A 88 18.83 7.51 -6.04
CA ILE A 88 19.89 6.50 -6.16
C ILE A 88 21.28 7.07 -5.83
N SER A 89 21.52 8.33 -6.18
CA SER A 89 22.82 8.98 -5.96
C SER A 89 22.99 9.53 -4.53
N ILE A 90 21.91 9.64 -3.76
CA ILE A 90 21.93 10.24 -2.41
C ILE A 90 21.70 9.23 -1.29
N VAL A 91 21.21 8.02 -1.60
CA VAL A 91 21.03 6.96 -0.60
C VAL A 91 22.37 6.64 0.07
N GLY A 92 22.38 6.66 1.40
CA GLY A 92 23.57 6.43 2.22
C GLY A 92 24.40 7.70 2.47
N LEU A 93 24.02 8.83 1.88
CA LEU A 93 24.64 10.14 2.09
C LEU A 93 23.70 11.12 2.82
N GLY A 94 22.40 10.81 2.89
CA GLY A 94 21.39 11.62 3.53
C GLY A 94 21.20 11.31 5.02
N ASP A 95 20.26 12.03 5.65
CA ASP A 95 19.74 11.62 6.95
C ASP A 95 18.88 10.34 6.84
N VAL A 96 18.66 9.67 7.97
CA VAL A 96 17.92 8.41 8.06
C VAL A 96 16.54 8.50 7.42
N LEU A 97 15.85 9.63 7.55
CA LEU A 97 14.50 9.81 7.00
C LEU A 97 14.52 9.94 5.48
N THR A 98 15.49 10.68 4.94
CA THR A 98 15.73 10.83 3.50
C THR A 98 16.04 9.48 2.86
N ASP A 99 16.95 8.71 3.47
CA ASP A 99 17.33 7.39 2.98
C ASP A 99 16.15 6.40 3.06
N LEU A 100 15.42 6.37 4.17
CA LEU A 100 14.23 5.55 4.33
C LEU A 100 13.19 5.86 3.25
N HIS A 101 12.86 7.13 3.03
CA HIS A 101 11.90 7.53 2.00
C HIS A 101 12.34 7.12 0.60
N ALA A 102 13.60 7.38 0.25
CA ALA A 102 14.18 7.05 -1.05
C ALA A 102 14.17 5.54 -1.31
N VAL A 103 14.65 4.73 -0.35
CA VAL A 103 14.70 3.27 -0.47
C VAL A 103 13.29 2.67 -0.60
N LEU A 104 12.35 3.10 0.25
CA LEU A 104 10.96 2.62 0.15
C LEU A 104 10.34 2.99 -1.19
N GLY A 105 10.53 4.22 -1.67
CA GLY A 105 10.02 4.69 -2.96
C GLY A 105 10.61 3.92 -4.15
N LEU A 106 11.89 3.55 -4.09
CA LEU A 106 12.56 2.74 -5.12
C LEU A 106 12.07 1.30 -5.16
N ILE A 107 11.70 0.72 -4.02
CA ILE A 107 11.24 -0.68 -3.93
C ILE A 107 9.74 -0.81 -4.24
N VAL A 108 8.92 0.10 -3.72
CA VAL A 108 7.45 -0.07 -3.74
C VAL A 108 6.87 0.08 -5.15
N LEU A 109 7.41 0.97 -6.00
CA LEU A 109 6.90 1.14 -7.35
C LEU A 109 7.11 -0.12 -8.21
N PRO A 110 8.31 -0.73 -8.29
CA PRO A 110 8.48 -2.02 -8.95
C PRO A 110 7.51 -3.08 -8.45
N MET A 111 7.32 -3.21 -7.12
CA MET A 111 6.34 -4.16 -6.58
C MET A 111 4.92 -3.86 -7.05
N GLY A 112 4.55 -2.58 -7.19
CA GLY A 112 3.28 -2.13 -7.74
C GLY A 112 3.10 -2.46 -9.22
N ILE A 113 4.13 -2.27 -10.05
CA ILE A 113 4.13 -2.61 -11.49
C ILE A 113 4.04 -4.13 -11.71
N LEU A 114 4.67 -4.91 -10.84
CA LEU A 114 4.60 -6.37 -10.91
C LEU A 114 3.19 -6.92 -10.61
N GLN A 115 2.32 -6.18 -9.91
CA GLN A 115 0.95 -6.64 -9.63
C GLN A 115 0.10 -6.84 -10.89
N PRO A 116 -0.08 -5.87 -11.79
CA PRO A 116 -0.85 -6.08 -13.02
C PRO A 116 -0.19 -7.11 -13.94
N ILE A 117 1.15 -7.19 -13.99
CA ILE A 117 1.86 -8.23 -14.76
C ILE A 117 1.50 -9.63 -14.22
N ASN A 118 1.61 -9.81 -12.90
CA ASN A 118 1.19 -11.05 -12.24
C ASN A 118 -0.32 -11.34 -12.46
N ALA A 119 -1.15 -10.29 -12.56
CA ALA A 119 -2.58 -10.45 -12.82
C ALA A 119 -2.92 -10.91 -14.25
N VAL A 120 -2.04 -10.68 -15.22
CA VAL A 120 -2.17 -11.28 -16.57
C VAL A 120 -1.93 -12.79 -16.52
N LEU A 121 -1.05 -13.26 -15.64
CA LEU A 121 -0.73 -14.68 -15.43
C LEU A 121 -1.76 -15.40 -14.53
N ARG A 122 -2.89 -14.77 -14.24
CA ARG A 122 -3.94 -15.28 -13.37
C ARG A 122 -4.54 -16.59 -13.93
N PRO A 123 -4.42 -17.73 -13.21
CA PRO A 123 -4.99 -19.02 -13.64
C PRO A 123 -6.53 -18.97 -13.79
N LYS A 124 -7.15 -19.94 -14.47
CA LYS A 124 -8.63 -20.01 -14.57
C LYS A 124 -9.28 -20.32 -13.21
N LYS A 125 -10.60 -20.14 -13.10
CA LYS A 125 -11.34 -20.29 -11.82
C LYS A 125 -11.33 -21.73 -11.28
N ASP A 126 -11.19 -22.70 -12.16
CA ASP A 126 -11.16 -24.16 -11.97
C ASP A 126 -9.75 -24.74 -11.79
N ASP A 127 -8.70 -23.93 -11.93
CA ASP A 127 -7.32 -24.39 -11.80
C ASP A 127 -6.90 -24.56 -10.33
N GLY A 128 -6.40 -25.74 -9.97
CA GLY A 128 -5.90 -26.05 -8.63
C GLY A 128 -4.72 -25.17 -8.17
N ARG A 129 -4.02 -24.48 -9.06
CA ARG A 129 -2.94 -23.53 -8.71
C ARG A 129 -3.47 -22.14 -8.36
N ARG A 130 -4.77 -21.90 -8.52
CA ARG A 130 -5.39 -20.58 -8.34
C ARG A 130 -5.26 -20.03 -6.92
N TRP A 131 -5.23 -20.92 -5.91
CA TRP A 131 -5.03 -20.50 -4.53
C TRP A 131 -3.62 -19.95 -4.29
N ILE A 132 -2.58 -20.53 -4.91
CA ILE A 132 -1.19 -20.04 -4.83
C ILE A 132 -1.11 -18.64 -5.43
N TRP A 133 -1.67 -18.46 -6.63
CA TRP A 133 -1.73 -17.15 -7.27
C TRP A 133 -2.47 -16.13 -6.40
N ASN A 134 -3.61 -16.50 -5.80
CA ASN A 134 -4.34 -15.62 -4.90
C ASN A 134 -3.50 -15.22 -3.68
N LEU A 135 -2.77 -16.17 -3.07
CA LEU A 135 -1.89 -15.92 -1.93
C LEU A 135 -0.76 -14.96 -2.30
N VAL A 136 -0.07 -15.20 -3.41
CA VAL A 136 1.03 -14.37 -3.90
C VAL A 136 0.53 -12.96 -4.27
N HIS A 137 -0.55 -12.86 -5.05
CA HIS A 137 -1.09 -11.57 -5.50
C HIS A 137 -1.60 -10.73 -4.32
N ILE A 138 -2.40 -11.33 -3.43
CA ILE A 138 -2.94 -10.61 -2.26
C ILE A 138 -1.82 -10.29 -1.26
N GLY A 139 -0.90 -11.23 -1.01
CA GLY A 139 0.21 -11.06 -0.07
C GLY A 139 1.14 -9.94 -0.49
N ILE A 140 1.70 -10.02 -1.71
CA ILE A 140 2.59 -8.97 -2.23
C ILE A 140 1.82 -7.66 -2.39
N GLY A 141 0.57 -7.67 -2.88
CA GLY A 141 -0.22 -6.45 -3.03
C GLY A 141 -0.45 -5.72 -1.70
N ARG A 142 -0.73 -6.43 -0.61
CA ARG A 142 -0.86 -5.85 0.73
C ARG A 142 0.46 -5.33 1.28
N LEU A 143 1.56 -6.07 1.06
CA LEU A 143 2.89 -5.62 1.46
C LEU A 143 3.26 -4.32 0.72
N SER A 144 3.05 -4.25 -0.60
CA SER A 144 3.26 -3.03 -1.38
C SER A 144 2.43 -1.86 -0.87
N LEU A 145 1.15 -2.09 -0.55
CA LEU A 145 0.28 -1.05 0.01
C LEU A 145 0.82 -0.52 1.34
N LEU A 146 1.23 -1.41 2.26
CA LEU A 146 1.80 -1.00 3.55
C LEU A 146 3.07 -0.18 3.37
N LEU A 147 4.02 -0.66 2.56
CA LEU A 147 5.27 0.07 2.29
C LEU A 147 5.00 1.40 1.58
N GLY A 148 4.01 1.45 0.69
CA GLY A 148 3.57 2.67 0.01
C GLY A 148 3.02 3.71 0.96
N LEU A 149 2.17 3.32 1.90
CA LEU A 149 1.67 4.23 2.94
C LEU A 149 2.80 4.76 3.83
N ILE A 150 3.73 3.90 4.26
CA ILE A 150 4.90 4.32 5.04
C ILE A 150 5.77 5.30 4.23
N SER A 151 5.97 5.04 2.94
CA SER A 151 6.72 5.93 2.04
C SER A 151 6.04 7.30 1.89
N VAL A 152 4.71 7.36 1.80
CA VAL A 152 3.97 8.64 1.76
C VAL A 152 4.10 9.39 3.09
N PHE A 153 3.96 8.72 4.23
CA PHE A 153 4.18 9.35 5.55
C PHE A 153 5.59 9.90 5.70
N SER A 154 6.62 9.12 5.37
CA SER A 154 8.01 9.58 5.43
C SER A 154 8.24 10.79 4.50
N GLY A 155 7.59 10.81 3.34
CA GLY A 155 7.62 11.96 2.42
C GLY A 155 7.01 13.23 3.00
N PHE A 156 5.90 13.13 3.73
CA PHE A 156 5.32 14.30 4.41
C PHE A 156 6.21 14.82 5.54
N PHE A 157 6.81 13.94 6.34
CA PHE A 157 7.76 14.36 7.37
C PHE A 157 9.00 15.01 6.75
N LEU A 158 9.52 14.44 5.66
CA LEU A 158 10.65 14.98 4.92
C LEU A 158 10.35 16.38 4.36
N LEU A 159 9.15 16.58 3.80
CA LEU A 159 8.73 17.88 3.28
C LEU A 159 8.67 18.92 4.40
N ARG A 160 8.04 18.56 5.54
CA ARG A 160 7.93 19.43 6.72
C ARG A 160 9.29 19.84 7.27
N ASP A 161 10.23 18.89 7.38
CA ASP A 161 11.57 19.16 7.94
C ASP A 161 12.42 20.03 7.00
N ARG A 162 12.08 20.07 5.71
CA ARG A 162 12.72 20.89 4.68
C ARG A 162 12.04 22.25 4.46
N GLU A 163 10.89 22.49 5.07
CA GLU A 163 10.19 23.78 5.05
C GLU A 163 10.69 24.72 6.16
N SER A 164 10.89 26.00 5.83
CA SER A 164 11.20 27.02 6.84
C SER A 164 9.96 27.53 7.61
N CYS A 165 8.76 27.24 7.09
CA CYS A 165 7.47 27.49 7.71
C CYS A 165 6.69 26.16 7.72
N PRO A 166 7.04 25.20 8.59
CA PRO A 166 6.49 23.84 8.53
C PRO A 166 4.99 23.82 8.86
N GLU A 167 4.20 23.21 7.97
CA GLU A 167 2.78 22.99 8.21
C GLU A 167 2.49 21.52 8.59
N SER A 168 1.78 21.30 9.70
CA SER A 168 1.45 19.95 10.17
C SER A 168 0.15 19.39 9.60
N TRP A 169 -0.71 20.24 9.03
CA TRP A 169 -2.04 19.83 8.56
C TRP A 169 -2.02 18.72 7.49
N PRO A 170 -1.06 18.64 6.53
CA PRO A 170 -1.08 17.58 5.52
C PRO A 170 -0.87 16.19 6.16
N VAL A 171 0.03 16.09 7.13
CA VAL A 171 0.28 14.85 7.89
C VAL A 171 -0.96 14.46 8.69
N ILE A 172 -1.61 15.43 9.34
CA ILE A 172 -2.82 15.19 10.15
C ILE A 172 -3.97 14.69 9.27
N VAL A 173 -4.23 15.37 8.15
CA VAL A 173 -5.30 14.99 7.20
C VAL A 173 -5.04 13.62 6.60
N PHE A 174 -3.81 13.36 6.15
CA PHE A 174 -3.45 12.05 5.61
C PHE A 174 -3.52 10.95 6.69
N GLY A 175 -3.07 11.25 7.91
CA GLY A 175 -3.19 10.36 9.07
C GLY A 175 -4.64 10.00 9.40
N ALA A 176 -5.53 11.00 9.41
CA ALA A 176 -6.96 10.79 9.62
C ALA A 176 -7.58 9.94 8.50
N TRP A 177 -7.20 10.16 7.25
CA TRP A 177 -7.64 9.35 6.11
C TRP A 177 -7.20 7.88 6.22
N VAL A 178 -5.92 7.63 6.53
CA VAL A 178 -5.40 6.27 6.74
C VAL A 178 -6.07 5.61 7.95
N GLY A 179 -6.28 6.36 9.04
CA GLY A 179 -7.02 5.90 10.22
C GLY A 179 -8.46 5.50 9.89
N PHE A 180 -9.14 6.30 9.05
CA PHE A 180 -10.47 5.96 8.54
C PHE A 180 -10.45 4.65 7.72
N LEU A 181 -9.52 4.51 6.77
CA LEU A 181 -9.38 3.27 5.98
C LEU A 181 -9.12 2.05 6.86
N ALA A 182 -8.25 2.18 7.88
CA ALA A 182 -7.97 1.13 8.85
C ALA A 182 -9.21 0.77 9.68
N LEU A 183 -9.96 1.78 10.15
CA LEU A 183 -11.22 1.57 10.87
C LEU A 183 -12.22 0.81 10.00
N VAL A 184 -12.45 1.22 8.75
CA VAL A 184 -13.33 0.49 7.83
C VAL A 184 -12.86 -0.95 7.66
N TRP A 185 -11.55 -1.17 7.53
CA TRP A 185 -10.99 -2.51 7.39
C TRP A 185 -11.27 -3.41 8.60
N VAL A 186 -11.10 -2.89 9.81
CA VAL A 186 -11.39 -3.58 11.07
C VAL A 186 -12.87 -3.89 11.18
N LEU A 187 -13.75 -2.93 10.91
CA LEU A 187 -15.21 -3.13 10.93
C LEU A 187 -15.64 -4.25 9.96
N LEU A 188 -15.04 -4.31 8.78
CA LEU A 188 -15.29 -5.38 7.81
C LEU A 188 -14.80 -6.76 8.30
N GLU A 189 -13.66 -6.80 8.99
CA GLU A 189 -13.14 -8.05 9.57
C GLU A 189 -14.04 -8.54 10.70
N VAL A 190 -14.43 -7.67 11.64
CA VAL A 190 -15.37 -8.00 12.72
C VAL A 190 -16.68 -8.53 12.15
N ARG A 191 -17.26 -7.84 11.15
CA ARG A 191 -18.48 -8.31 10.48
C ARG A 191 -18.33 -9.70 9.85
N ASN A 192 -17.18 -9.97 9.25
CA ASN A 192 -16.91 -11.27 8.64
C ASN A 192 -16.78 -12.38 9.69
N LEU A 193 -16.09 -12.12 10.80
CA LEU A 193 -15.99 -13.06 11.92
C LEU A 193 -17.37 -13.34 12.54
N SER A 194 -18.17 -12.29 12.80
CA SER A 194 -19.53 -12.46 13.31
C SER A 194 -20.43 -13.26 12.35
N ARG A 195 -20.25 -13.10 11.03
CA ARG A 195 -20.98 -13.89 10.03
C ARG A 195 -20.62 -15.37 10.09
N THR A 196 -19.33 -15.69 10.20
CA THR A 196 -18.85 -17.07 10.33
C THR A 196 -19.40 -17.74 11.59
N GLU A 197 -19.39 -17.05 12.72
CA GLU A 197 -19.98 -17.54 13.98
C GLU A 197 -21.50 -17.76 13.86
N SER A 198 -22.22 -16.83 13.22
CA SER A 198 -23.68 -16.93 13.06
C SER A 198 -24.13 -18.02 12.08
N ASN A 199 -23.25 -18.47 11.19
CA ASN A 199 -23.58 -19.42 10.14
C ASN A 199 -22.50 -20.51 10.07
N PRO A 200 -22.39 -21.34 11.13
CA PRO A 200 -21.35 -22.36 11.21
C PRO A 200 -21.52 -23.36 10.09
N ILE A 201 -20.39 -23.79 9.52
CA ILE A 201 -20.35 -24.83 8.48
C ILE A 201 -21.10 -26.06 9.02
N PRO A 202 -22.12 -26.59 8.31
CA PRO A 202 -22.83 -27.79 8.74
C PRO A 202 -21.82 -28.91 9.01
N ARG A 203 -21.97 -29.62 10.12
CA ARG A 203 -21.06 -30.70 10.59
C ARG A 203 -20.90 -31.83 9.56
N ASN A 204 -21.87 -31.91 8.65
CA ASN A 204 -22.07 -32.87 7.57
C ASN A 204 -21.93 -32.20 6.18
N SER A 205 -21.26 -31.05 6.12
CA SER A 205 -20.82 -30.47 4.86
C SER A 205 -19.59 -31.21 4.33
N VAL A 206 -19.48 -31.26 2.99
CA VAL A 206 -18.33 -31.84 2.29
C VAL A 206 -16.99 -31.25 2.78
N ALA A 207 -16.97 -29.98 3.20
CA ALA A 207 -15.78 -29.34 3.75
C ALA A 207 -15.36 -29.92 5.12
N ALA A 208 -16.32 -30.15 6.04
CA ALA A 208 -16.06 -30.77 7.34
C ALA A 208 -15.60 -32.23 7.18
N GLU A 209 -16.16 -32.93 6.18
CA GLU A 209 -15.82 -34.31 5.86
C GLU A 209 -14.43 -34.43 5.21
N THR A 210 -14.06 -33.47 4.35
CA THR A 210 -12.73 -33.38 3.75
C THR A 210 -11.66 -33.07 4.80
N VAL A 211 -11.92 -32.14 5.74
CA VAL A 211 -10.99 -31.85 6.85
C VAL A 211 -10.82 -33.06 7.76
N LYS A 212 -11.91 -33.76 8.09
CA LYS A 212 -11.84 -35.03 8.84
C LYS A 212 -10.97 -36.07 8.12
N LYS A 213 -11.13 -36.19 6.80
CA LYS A 213 -10.39 -37.16 6.00
C LYS A 213 -8.90 -36.84 5.95
N ILE A 214 -8.53 -35.56 5.80
CA ILE A 214 -7.13 -35.12 5.85
C ILE A 214 -6.52 -35.40 7.23
N ILE A 215 -7.22 -35.06 8.32
CA ILE A 215 -6.73 -35.32 9.67
C ILE A 215 -6.56 -36.83 9.92
N HIS A 216 -7.50 -37.65 9.42
CA HIS A 216 -7.43 -39.10 9.57
C HIS A 216 -6.27 -39.71 8.78
N ASP A 217 -6.06 -39.30 7.53
CA ASP A 217 -4.94 -39.77 6.70
C ASP A 217 -3.59 -39.37 7.33
N ASP A 218 -3.49 -38.16 7.90
CA ASP A 218 -2.29 -37.72 8.61
C ASP A 218 -2.01 -38.60 9.85
N THR A 219 -3.04 -38.93 10.65
CA THR A 219 -2.86 -39.82 11.83
C THR A 219 -2.41 -41.23 11.46
N GLU A 220 -2.98 -41.83 10.40
CA GLU A 220 -2.54 -43.17 9.94
C GLU A 220 -1.11 -43.14 9.40
N SER A 221 -0.72 -42.07 8.71
CA SER A 221 0.64 -41.92 8.18
C SER A 221 1.70 -41.80 9.29
N VAL A 222 1.36 -41.12 10.40
CA VAL A 222 2.22 -40.98 11.58
C VAL A 222 2.33 -42.31 12.31
N ASP A 223 1.22 -43.01 12.55
CA ASP A 223 1.23 -44.31 13.22
C ASP A 223 2.01 -45.37 12.42
N ALA A 224 1.93 -45.35 11.09
CA ALA A 224 2.71 -46.21 10.20
C ALA A 224 4.23 -45.90 10.19
N SER A 225 4.63 -44.71 10.65
CA SER A 225 6.04 -44.29 10.75
C SER A 225 6.69 -44.65 12.09
N PHE A 226 5.90 -44.76 13.17
CA PHE A 226 6.37 -45.11 14.51
C PHE A 226 6.23 -46.60 14.85
N GLY A 227 5.43 -47.37 14.09
CA GLY A 227 5.25 -48.80 14.27
C GLY A 227 6.30 -49.70 13.61
N ARG A 228 7.48 -49.17 13.26
CA ARG A 228 8.56 -49.91 12.58
C ARG A 228 9.87 -49.89 13.37
#